data_AF-A0A846F1B7-F1
#
_entry.id   AF-A0A846F1B7-F1
#
_cell.length_a   1.000
_cell.length_b   1.000
_cell.length_c   1.000
_cell.angle_alpha   90.00
_cell.angle_beta   90.00
_cell.angle_gamma   90.00
#
_symmetry.space_group_name_H-M   'P 1'
#
loop_
_entity.id
_entity.type
_entity.pdbx_description
1 polymer ?
#
loop_
_entity_poly.entity_id
_entity_poly.type
_entity_poly.pdbx_seq_one_letter_code
_entity_poly.pdbx_strand_id
1 'polypeptide(L)'
;MYTIPRTSTTDMEVTSIRLERELKDRLKRLANNKGYQALIRDILWNYVQQKSGDYRPQFSHSDIRASLPAKAQQEERCVLTGKVIRANESMLLGLTNNGDMVPLSIDSMDD
;
A
#
# COMPACT_ATOMS: atom_id res chain seq x y z
N MET A 1 4.90 10.22 -10.61
CA MET A 1 4.15 9.33 -11.52
C MET A 1 5.02 8.13 -11.85
N TYR A 2 4.91 7.02 -11.11
CA TYR A 2 5.51 5.75 -11.53
C TYR A 2 4.43 4.96 -12.26
N THR A 3 4.49 5.01 -13.58
CA THR A 3 3.78 4.07 -14.45
C THR A 3 4.36 2.69 -14.18
N ILE A 4 3.62 1.86 -13.44
CA ILE A 4 3.87 0.42 -13.38
C ILE A 4 3.94 -0.04 -14.84
N PRO A 5 5.07 -0.59 -15.31
CA PRO A 5 5.21 -0.98 -16.69
C PRO A 5 4.08 -1.94 -17.01
N ARG A 6 3.28 -1.59 -18.02
CA ARG A 6 2.18 -2.43 -18.52
C ARG A 6 2.84 -3.65 -19.16
N THR A 7 3.18 -4.64 -18.35
CA THR A 7 3.66 -5.94 -18.83
C THR A 7 2.60 -6.48 -19.79
N SER A 8 3.05 -6.78 -21.00
CA SER A 8 2.25 -7.44 -22.00
C SER A 8 1.68 -8.73 -21.41
N THR A 9 0.40 -9.01 -21.64
CA THR A 9 -0.24 -10.26 -21.17
C THR A 9 0.38 -11.51 -21.78
N THR A 10 1.28 -11.35 -22.76
CA THR A 10 1.97 -12.43 -23.48
C THR A 10 2.90 -13.27 -22.59
N ASP A 11 3.47 -12.70 -21.54
CA ASP A 11 4.43 -13.39 -20.65
C ASP A 11 3.79 -13.85 -19.32
N MET A 12 2.47 -13.75 -19.19
CA MET A 12 1.78 -14.00 -17.92
C MET A 12 1.22 -15.43 -17.83
N GLU A 13 1.41 -16.09 -16.70
CA GLU A 13 0.80 -17.39 -16.42
C GLU A 13 -0.70 -17.24 -16.10
N VAL A 14 -1.55 -18.01 -16.80
CA VAL A 14 -2.99 -18.02 -16.57
C VAL A 14 -3.33 -19.04 -15.50
N THR A 15 -3.75 -18.56 -14.33
CA THR A 15 -4.17 -19.41 -13.20
C THR A 15 -5.68 -19.33 -12.97
N SER A 16 -6.33 -20.46 -12.66
CA SER A 16 -7.76 -20.49 -12.31
C SER A 16 -7.97 -20.39 -10.80
N ILE A 17 -8.55 -19.29 -10.34
CA ILE A 17 -8.93 -19.07 -8.94
C ILE A 17 -10.46 -19.16 -8.82
N ARG A 18 -10.96 -20.00 -7.90
CA ARG A 18 -12.39 -20.07 -7.58
C ARG A 18 -12.73 -19.00 -6.56
N LEU A 19 -13.80 -18.24 -6.83
CA LEU A 19 -14.32 -17.18 -5.96
C LEU A 19 -15.83 -17.33 -5.86
N GLU A 20 -16.40 -16.93 -4.72
CA GLU A 20 -17.83 -16.78 -4.57
C GLU A 20 -18.36 -15.78 -5.60
N ARG A 21 -19.57 -16.06 -6.11
CA ARG A 21 -20.22 -15.19 -7.11
C ARG A 21 -20.36 -13.75 -6.60
N GLU A 22 -20.76 -13.59 -5.34
CA GLU A 22 -20.95 -12.28 -4.73
C GLU A 22 -19.64 -11.49 -4.67
N LEU A 23 -18.54 -12.13 -4.25
CA LEU A 23 -17.23 -11.50 -4.18
C LEU A 23 -16.77 -11.03 -5.56
N LYS A 24 -16.92 -11.90 -6.58
CA LYS A 24 -16.59 -11.56 -7.97
C LYS A 24 -17.39 -10.36 -8.48
N ASP A 25 -18.68 -10.29 -8.17
CA ASP A 25 -19.54 -9.19 -8.59
C ASP A 25 -19.20 -7.87 -7.89
N ARG A 26 -18.87 -7.90 -6.58
CA ARG A 26 -18.39 -6.73 -5.84
C ARG A 26 -17.06 -6.21 -6.40
N LEU A 27 -16.10 -7.10 -6.64
CA LEU A 27 -14.80 -6.75 -7.21
C LEU A 27 -14.93 -6.16 -8.62
N LYS A 28 -15.83 -6.67 -9.46
CA LYS A 28 -16.12 -6.08 -10.76
C LYS A 28 -16.66 -4.65 -10.66
N ARG A 29 -17.54 -4.37 -9.70
CA ARG A 29 -18.07 -3.01 -9.48
C ARG A 29 -16.97 -2.05 -9.03
N LEU A 30 -16.06 -2.50 -8.16
CA LEU A 30 -14.91 -1.72 -7.70
C LEU A 30 -13.89 -1.47 -8.81
N ALA A 31 -13.70 -2.42 -9.74
CA ALA A 31 -12.70 -2.31 -10.80
C ALA A 31 -13.01 -1.22 -11.83
N ASN A 32 -14.30 -0.90 -12.04
CA ASN A 32 -14.78 0.10 -12.98
C ASN A 32 -13.97 0.08 -14.32
N ASN A 33 -13.38 1.21 -14.73
CA ASN A 33 -12.62 1.36 -15.98
C ASN A 33 -11.24 0.65 -16.00
N LYS A 34 -10.70 0.21 -14.86
CA LYS A 34 -9.40 -0.48 -14.81
C LYS A 34 -9.48 -1.95 -15.23
N GLY A 35 -10.68 -2.52 -15.22
CA GLY A 35 -10.93 -3.92 -15.57
C GLY A 35 -10.65 -4.89 -14.43
N TYR A 36 -11.49 -5.91 -14.31
CA TYR A 36 -11.48 -6.87 -13.20
C TYR A 36 -10.12 -7.58 -13.01
N GLN A 37 -9.48 -8.03 -14.10
CA GLN A 37 -8.21 -8.76 -14.01
C GLN A 37 -7.06 -7.89 -13.51
N ALA A 38 -7.02 -6.61 -13.90
CA ALA A 38 -6.02 -5.67 -13.41
C ALA A 38 -6.19 -5.43 -11.91
N LEU A 39 -7.44 -5.23 -11.45
CA LEU A 39 -7.74 -5.07 -10.03
C LEU A 39 -7.33 -6.29 -9.21
N ILE A 40 -7.68 -7.50 -9.64
CA ILE A 40 -7.30 -8.73 -8.94
C ILE A 40 -5.78 -8.83 -8.82
N ARG A 41 -5.06 -8.54 -9.91
CA ARG A 41 -3.60 -8.55 -9.87
C ARG A 41 -3.05 -7.52 -8.90
N ASP A 42 -3.58 -6.29 -8.90
CA ASP A 42 -3.13 -5.25 -7.97
C ASP A 42 -3.39 -5.66 -6.51
N ILE A 43 -4.54 -6.26 -6.20
CA ILE A 43 -4.87 -6.78 -4.87
C ILE A 43 -3.90 -7.89 -4.47
N LEU A 44 -3.69 -8.88 -5.35
CA LEU A 44 -2.80 -10.00 -5.06
C LEU A 44 -1.35 -9.52 -4.91
N TRP A 45 -0.91 -8.59 -5.75
CA TRP A 45 0.41 -8.00 -5.61
C TRP A 45 0.54 -7.28 -4.29
N ASN A 46 -0.39 -6.38 -3.95
CA ASN A 46 -0.42 -5.67 -2.67
C ASN A 46 -0.39 -6.65 -1.48
N TYR A 47 -1.12 -7.76 -1.55
CA TYR A 47 -1.13 -8.78 -0.49
C TYR A 47 0.24 -9.45 -0.33
N VAL A 48 0.84 -9.93 -1.43
CA VAL A 48 2.19 -10.53 -1.41
C VAL A 48 3.17 -9.52 -0.85
N GLN A 49 3.14 -8.32 -1.40
CA GLN A 49 3.95 -7.17 -1.04
C GLN A 49 3.89 -6.81 0.46
N GLN A 50 2.68 -6.76 1.05
CA GLN A 50 2.49 -6.56 2.48
C GLN A 50 3.06 -7.70 3.32
N LYS A 51 3.01 -8.94 2.83
CA LYS A 51 3.49 -10.14 3.54
C LYS A 51 4.99 -10.38 3.37
N SER A 52 5.59 -9.92 2.28
CA SER A 52 7.01 -10.06 2.00
C SER A 52 7.86 -9.00 2.73
N GLY A 53 7.27 -7.92 3.24
CA GLY A 53 8.01 -6.80 3.83
C GLY A 53 8.76 -5.93 2.79
N ASP A 54 8.78 -6.34 1.54
CA ASP A 54 9.46 -5.67 0.42
C ASP A 54 8.65 -4.52 -0.18
N TYR A 55 7.38 -4.36 0.20
CA TYR A 55 6.53 -3.29 -0.33
C TYR A 55 6.47 -2.07 0.55
N ARG A 56 6.76 -0.95 -0.10
CA ARG A 56 6.41 0.37 0.38
C ARG A 56 5.33 0.87 -0.56
N PRO A 57 4.06 0.99 -0.13
CA PRO A 57 3.16 1.87 -0.85
C PRO A 57 3.89 3.22 -0.92
N GLN A 58 4.11 3.75 -2.12
CA GLN A 58 4.64 5.10 -2.26
C GLN A 58 3.53 6.05 -1.83
N PHE A 59 3.41 6.25 -0.52
CA PHE A 59 2.61 7.33 0.01
C PHE A 59 3.27 8.64 -0.41
N SER A 60 2.45 9.55 -0.89
CA SER A 60 2.78 10.95 -1.02
C SER A 60 2.35 11.68 0.25
N HIS A 61 2.87 12.89 0.46
CA HIS A 61 2.40 13.73 1.56
C HIS A 61 0.88 13.96 1.48
N SER A 62 0.31 14.09 0.27
CA SER A 62 -1.13 14.23 0.06
C SER A 62 -1.98 13.02 0.47
N ASP A 63 -1.36 11.86 0.70
CA ASP A 63 -2.07 10.68 1.18
C ASP A 63 -2.27 10.68 2.70
N ILE A 64 -1.56 11.54 3.43
CA ILE A 64 -1.62 11.66 4.89
C ILE A 64 -2.58 12.80 5.25
N ARG A 65 -3.73 12.47 5.83
CA ARG A 65 -4.76 13.45 6.19
C ARG A 65 -4.53 14.12 7.54
N ALA A 66 -3.82 13.43 8.43
CA ALA A 66 -3.50 13.87 9.79
C ALA A 66 -2.31 13.07 10.31
N SER A 67 -1.58 13.64 11.26
CA SER A 67 -0.48 12.97 11.96
C SER A 67 -0.52 13.29 13.44
N LEU A 68 -0.11 12.33 14.28
CA LEU A 68 0.01 12.50 15.73
C LEU A 68 1.36 11.98 16.25
N PRO A 69 1.94 12.60 17.29
CA PRO A 69 3.16 12.11 17.93
C PRO A 69 2.99 10.69 18.48
N ALA A 70 3.97 9.84 18.24
CA ALA A 70 4.00 8.46 18.71
C ALA A 70 5.44 8.03 19.07
N LYS A 71 5.55 6.86 19.69
CA LYS A 71 6.83 6.21 19.98
C LYS A 71 6.81 4.81 19.39
N ALA A 72 7.82 4.47 18.60
CA ALA A 72 7.93 3.15 18.01
C ALA A 72 8.16 2.10 19.11
N GLN A 73 7.36 1.03 19.14
CA GLN A 73 7.58 -0.08 20.08
C GLN A 73 8.60 -1.11 19.55
N GLN A 74 8.72 -1.19 18.23
CA GLN A 74 9.64 -2.04 17.49
C GLN A 74 10.31 -1.23 16.38
N GLU A 75 11.21 -1.84 15.63
CA GLU A 75 11.76 -1.19 14.44
C GLU A 75 10.66 -1.01 13.39
N GLU A 76 10.50 0.22 12.94
CA GLU A 76 9.54 0.63 11.93
C GLU A 76 10.27 1.33 10.77
N ARG A 77 9.56 1.62 9.69
CA ARG A 77 10.14 2.33 8.55
C ARG A 77 9.21 3.42 8.08
N CYS A 78 9.68 4.65 8.00
CA CYS A 78 8.90 5.77 7.50
C CYS A 78 8.36 5.46 6.10
N VAL A 79 7.05 5.59 5.92
CA VAL A 79 6.41 5.24 4.66
C VAL A 79 6.65 6.23 3.51
N LEU A 80 7.08 7.47 3.83
CA LEU A 80 7.39 8.50 2.83
C LEU A 80 8.87 8.48 2.40
N THR A 81 9.78 8.43 3.37
CA THR A 81 11.22 8.54 3.12
C THR A 81 11.93 7.18 3.07
N GLY A 82 11.31 6.14 3.65
CA GLY A 82 11.96 4.85 3.84
C GLY A 82 13.04 4.83 4.94
N LYS A 83 13.20 5.93 5.69
CA LYS A 83 14.10 6.01 6.86
C LYS A 83 13.69 4.97 7.90
N VAL A 84 14.66 4.25 8.45
CA VAL A 84 14.44 3.32 9.56
C VAL A 84 14.20 4.12 10.83
N ILE A 85 13.15 3.77 11.56
CA ILE A 85 12.78 4.31 12.86
C ILE A 85 13.04 3.18 13.87
N ARG A 86 13.98 3.39 14.79
CA ARG A 86 14.38 2.35 15.73
C ARG A 86 13.31 2.13 16.80
N ALA A 87 13.33 0.96 17.42
CA ALA A 87 12.54 0.70 18.61
C ALA A 87 12.83 1.76 19.69
N ASN A 88 11.78 2.26 20.33
CA ASN A 88 11.76 3.37 21.28
C ASN A 88 12.11 4.75 20.73
N GLU A 89 12.28 4.91 19.41
CA GLU A 89 12.47 6.22 18.79
C GLU A 89 11.13 6.97 18.70
N SER A 90 11.20 8.30 18.86
CA SER A 90 10.05 9.18 18.62
C SER A 90 9.73 9.23 17.13
N MET A 91 8.45 9.15 16.79
CA MET A 91 7.96 9.15 15.42
C MET A 91 6.61 9.86 15.32
N LEU A 92 6.11 10.01 14.11
CA LEU A 92 4.73 10.41 13.85
C LEU A 92 3.95 9.17 13.38
N LEU A 93 2.68 9.09 13.78
CA LEU A 93 1.73 8.10 13.28
C LEU A 93 0.75 8.85 12.37
N GLY A 94 0.84 8.59 11.07
CA GLY A 94 0.02 9.22 10.04
C GLY A 94 -1.26 8.46 9.80
N LEU A 95 -2.38 9.16 9.68
CA LEU A 95 -3.65 8.61 9.22
C LEU A 95 -3.80 8.84 7.71
N THR A 96 -3.83 7.78 6.93
CA THR A 96 -3.98 7.86 5.47
C THR A 96 -5.42 8.23 5.08
N ASN A 97 -5.65 8.68 3.84
CA ASN A 97 -6.99 8.90 3.27
C ASN A 97 -7.89 7.65 3.29
N ASN A 98 -7.29 6.46 3.30
CA ASN A 98 -8.01 5.18 3.36
C ASN A 98 -8.34 4.73 4.79
N GLY A 99 -7.80 5.41 5.80
CA GLY A 99 -8.07 5.14 7.22
C GLY A 99 -7.00 4.28 7.90
N ASP A 100 -5.93 3.94 7.17
CA ASP A 100 -4.80 3.19 7.72
C ASP A 100 -3.86 4.08 8.53
N MET A 101 -3.30 3.55 9.60
CA MET A 101 -2.26 4.20 10.42
C MET A 101 -0.88 3.75 9.94
N VAL A 102 -0.02 4.70 9.61
CA VAL A 102 1.30 4.44 9.00
C VAL A 102 2.42 5.17 9.74
N PRO A 103 3.61 4.56 9.89
CA PRO A 103 4.75 5.19 10.56
C PRO A 103 5.39 6.27 9.69
N LEU A 104 5.70 7.41 10.31
CA LEU A 104 6.33 8.57 9.69
C LEU A 104 7.52 9.02 10.54
N SER A 105 8.66 9.33 9.93
CA SER A 105 9.77 9.96 10.68
C SER A 105 9.40 11.41 10.99
N ILE A 106 9.91 11.97 12.09
CA ILE A 106 9.61 13.35 12.49
C ILE A 106 9.92 14.32 11.33
N ASP A 107 11.08 14.16 10.71
CA ASP A 107 11.55 14.98 9.58
C ASP A 107 10.79 14.73 8.25
N SER A 108 9.78 13.85 8.22
CA SER A 108 9.06 13.51 6.97
C SER A 108 7.84 14.37 6.71
N MET A 109 7.48 15.28 7.60
CA MET A 109 6.31 16.16 7.47
C MET A 109 6.67 17.65 7.41
N ASP A 110 7.95 17.99 7.51
CA ASP A 110 8.44 19.36 7.37
C ASP A 110 8.70 19.64 5.88
N ASP A 111 8.02 20.65 5.32
CA ASP A 111 8.25 21.19 3.97
C ASP A 111 9.55 22.03 3.90
#